data_AF-A0A4S2KJS0-F1
#
_entry.id   AF-A0A4S2KJS0-F1
#
_cell.length_a   1.000
_cell.length_b   1.000
_cell.length_c   1.000
_cell.angle_alpha   90.00
_cell.angle_beta   90.00
_cell.angle_gamma   90.00
#
_symmetry.space_group_name_H-M   'P 1'
#
loop_
_entity.id
_entity.type
_entity.pdbx_description
1 polymer ?
#
loop_
_entity_poly.entity_id
_entity_poly.type
_entity_poly.pdbx_seq_one_letter_code
_entity_poly.pdbx_strand_id
1 'polypeptide(L)'
;DQELVVGFWDSGPLLENGEADAENLPGAIYVLKHHRIWKANREVGMVLCVTAGNIVGKGEPWILAFCADSHCYAFDAKCTNSIEHRSHNTTSTKASIPREKLSQYLPLKMVHHQLLAYNAKDIQIIES
;
A
#
# COMPACT_ATOMS: atom_id res chain seq x y z
N ASP A 1 -16.65 15.19 5.35
CA ASP A 1 -15.27 14.69 5.23
C ASP A 1 -15.14 13.84 3.98
N GLN A 2 -14.35 14.29 3.01
CA GLN A 2 -13.96 13.49 1.85
C GLN A 2 -12.55 12.96 2.08
N GLU A 3 -12.33 11.71 1.73
CA GLU A 3 -11.03 11.04 1.78
C GLU A 3 -10.56 10.82 0.34
N LEU A 4 -9.29 11.10 0.07
CA LEU A 4 -8.67 10.89 -1.23
C LEU A 4 -7.66 9.75 -1.11
N VAL A 5 -7.79 8.74 -1.95
CA VAL A 5 -6.83 7.63 -2.03
C VAL A 5 -5.88 7.89 -3.19
N VAL A 6 -4.58 7.81 -2.93
CA VAL A 6 -3.53 8.01 -3.92
C VAL A 6 -2.61 6.79 -3.93
N GLY A 7 -2.50 6.17 -5.10
CA GLY A 7 -1.41 5.25 -5.40
C GLY A 7 -0.23 6.03 -5.93
N PHE A 8 0.96 5.69 -5.46
CA PHE A 8 2.19 6.36 -5.83
C PHE A 8 3.30 5.34 -6.05
N TRP A 9 4.09 5.55 -7.09
CA TRP A 9 5.36 4.89 -7.28
C TRP A 9 6.28 5.86 -8.01
N ASP A 10 7.55 5.88 -7.61
CA ASP A 10 8.60 6.69 -8.20
C ASP A 10 9.72 5.74 -8.60
N SER A 11 10.10 5.79 -9.87
CA SER A 11 11.21 5.00 -10.40
C SER A 11 12.55 5.41 -9.81
N GLY A 12 12.61 6.56 -9.12
CA GLY A 12 13.85 7.17 -8.70
C GLY A 12 14.77 7.41 -9.90
N PRO A 13 16.09 7.44 -9.66
CA PRO A 13 17.08 7.39 -10.73
C PRO A 13 16.94 6.08 -11.52
N LEU A 14 16.96 6.18 -12.85
CA LEU A 14 17.04 5.01 -13.71
C LEU A 14 18.38 4.28 -13.48
N LEU A 15 18.35 2.96 -13.64
CA LEU A 15 19.52 2.11 -13.65
C LEU A 15 20.40 2.43 -14.87
N GLU A 16 21.65 1.94 -14.88
CA GLU A 16 22.59 2.16 -15.99
C GLU A 16 22.07 1.64 -17.34
N ASN A 17 21.20 0.63 -17.32
CA ASN A 17 20.55 0.07 -18.51
C ASN A 17 19.33 0.91 -18.99
N GLY A 18 18.98 2.00 -18.30
CA GLY A 18 17.84 2.85 -18.61
C GLY A 18 16.49 2.33 -18.08
N GLU A 19 16.49 1.21 -17.36
CA GLU A 19 15.28 0.67 -16.73
C GLU A 19 15.06 1.29 -15.34
N ALA A 20 13.83 1.19 -14.85
CA ALA A 20 13.52 1.61 -13.50
C ALA A 20 13.87 0.53 -12.48
N ASP A 21 14.31 0.95 -11.29
CA ASP A 21 14.68 0.05 -10.20
C ASP A 21 13.45 -0.44 -9.41
N ALA A 22 12.54 -1.13 -10.10
CA ALA A 22 11.28 -1.60 -9.53
C ALA A 22 11.47 -2.64 -8.40
N GLU A 23 12.60 -3.33 -8.36
CA GLU A 23 12.90 -4.32 -7.31
C GLU A 23 13.26 -3.67 -5.97
N ASN A 24 13.92 -2.50 -5.99
CA ASN A 24 14.39 -1.84 -4.77
C ASN A 24 13.59 -0.59 -4.38
N LEU A 25 12.70 -0.11 -5.25
CA LEU A 25 11.85 1.06 -5.00
C LEU A 25 10.39 0.64 -4.85
N PRO A 26 9.90 0.37 -3.62
CA PRO A 26 8.52 0.02 -3.41
C PRO A 26 7.61 1.23 -3.65
N GLY A 27 6.40 0.95 -4.11
CA GLY A 27 5.31 1.91 -4.19
C GLY A 27 4.69 2.18 -2.83
N ALA A 28 3.73 3.09 -2.84
CA ALA A 28 2.97 3.45 -1.66
C ALA A 28 1.49 3.71 -1.98
N ILE A 29 0.65 3.47 -0.98
CA ILE A 29 -0.73 3.93 -0.94
C ILE A 29 -0.85 4.96 0.18
N TYR A 30 -1.46 6.10 -0.14
CA TYR A 30 -1.78 7.15 0.82
C TYR A 30 -3.28 7.39 0.87
N VAL A 31 -3.82 7.52 2.08
CA VAL A 31 -5.15 8.06 2.30
C VAL A 31 -4.98 9.47 2.84
N LEU A 32 -5.47 10.46 2.10
CA LEU A 32 -5.45 11.85 2.48
C LEU A 32 -6.79 12.25 3.07
N LYS A 33 -6.72 12.98 4.19
CA LYS A 33 -7.88 13.58 4.86
C LYS A 33 -7.49 14.99 5.29
N HIS A 34 -8.35 15.98 5.00
CA HIS A 34 -8.10 17.40 5.30
C HIS A 34 -6.72 17.89 4.78
N HIS A 35 -6.37 17.54 3.53
CA HIS A 35 -5.10 17.88 2.87
C HIS A 35 -3.83 17.33 3.55
N ARG A 36 -3.96 16.33 4.42
CA ARG A 36 -2.83 15.66 5.09
C ARG A 36 -2.87 14.17 4.84
N ILE A 37 -1.70 13.53 4.80
CA ILE A 37 -1.61 12.07 4.80
C ILE A 37 -2.13 11.58 6.15
N TRP A 38 -3.23 10.84 6.12
CA TRP A 38 -3.87 10.27 7.29
C TRP A 38 -3.43 8.83 7.52
N LYS A 39 -3.45 8.00 6.46
CA LYS A 39 -2.98 6.62 6.48
C LYS A 39 -1.99 6.36 5.35
N ALA A 40 -1.07 5.41 5.56
CA ALA A 40 -0.15 4.99 4.52
C ALA A 40 0.24 3.51 4.60
N ASN A 41 0.51 2.90 3.45
CA ASN A 41 1.28 1.67 3.31
C ASN A 41 2.37 1.92 2.25
N ARG A 42 3.60 1.46 2.48
CA ARG A 42 4.76 1.68 1.59
C ARG A 42 5.41 0.36 1.15
N GLU A 43 4.64 -0.72 1.19
CA GLU A 43 5.06 -2.09 0.91
C GLU A 43 4.21 -2.67 -0.23
N VAL A 44 4.03 -1.87 -1.29
CA VAL A 44 3.33 -2.27 -2.52
C VAL A 44 4.25 -2.17 -3.73
N GLY A 45 3.91 -2.85 -4.82
CA GLY A 45 4.63 -2.74 -6.10
C GLY A 45 4.36 -1.43 -6.84
N MET A 46 4.72 -1.38 -8.12
CA MET A 46 4.46 -0.22 -8.99
C MET A 46 2.95 -0.02 -9.22
N VAL A 47 2.32 0.82 -8.41
CA VAL A 47 0.86 1.04 -8.42
C VAL A 47 0.43 1.73 -9.72
N LEU A 48 -0.46 1.07 -10.47
CA LEU A 48 -1.06 1.60 -11.71
C LEU A 48 -2.41 2.25 -11.45
N CYS A 49 -3.23 1.65 -10.60
CA CYS A 49 -4.52 2.22 -10.23
C CYS A 49 -4.96 1.80 -8.83
N VAL A 50 -5.83 2.62 -8.26
CA VAL A 50 -6.43 2.41 -6.95
C VAL A 50 -7.94 2.55 -7.05
N THR A 51 -8.66 1.76 -6.27
CA THR A 51 -10.11 1.91 -6.09
C THR A 51 -10.48 1.71 -4.63
N ALA A 52 -11.59 2.30 -4.20
CA ALA A 52 -12.07 2.19 -2.84
C ALA A 52 -13.58 2.01 -2.82
N GLY A 53 -14.08 1.12 -1.98
CA GLY A 53 -15.51 0.89 -1.85
C GLY A 53 -15.85 -0.42 -1.15
N ASN A 54 -17.14 -0.74 -1.07
CA ASN A 54 -17.63 -2.03 -0.59
C ASN A 54 -17.48 -3.09 -1.68
N ILE A 55 -16.24 -3.55 -1.89
CA ILE A 55 -15.86 -4.38 -3.04
C ILE A 55 -16.22 -5.85 -2.81
N VAL A 56 -16.21 -6.32 -1.56
CA VAL A 56 -16.44 -7.73 -1.19
C VAL A 56 -17.88 -7.97 -0.71
N GLY A 57 -18.78 -7.00 -0.85
CA GLY A 57 -20.21 -7.18 -0.56
C GLY A 57 -20.59 -7.32 0.92
N LYS A 58 -19.62 -7.35 1.86
CA LYS A 58 -19.86 -7.53 3.31
C LYS A 58 -20.05 -6.23 4.11
N GLY A 59 -20.12 -5.08 3.44
CA GLY A 59 -20.29 -3.78 4.12
C GLY A 59 -18.98 -3.26 4.74
N GLU A 60 -17.85 -3.85 4.39
CA GLU A 60 -16.52 -3.37 4.74
C GLU A 60 -15.90 -2.67 3.53
N PRO A 61 -15.63 -1.36 3.62
CA PRO A 61 -14.96 -0.64 2.56
C PRO A 61 -13.49 -1.05 2.54
N TRP A 62 -13.03 -1.51 1.39
CA TRP A 62 -11.63 -1.84 1.14
C TRP A 62 -11.05 -0.84 0.16
N ILE A 63 -9.73 -0.65 0.24
CA ILE A 63 -8.94 0.00 -0.80
C ILE A 63 -8.21 -1.11 -1.55
N LEU A 64 -8.32 -1.14 -2.87
CA LEU A 64 -7.52 -2.03 -3.72
C LEU A 64 -6.46 -1.22 -4.47
N ALA A 65 -5.28 -1.80 -4.58
CA ALA A 65 -4.19 -1.31 -5.42
C ALA A 65 -3.79 -2.39 -6.43
N PHE A 66 -3.77 -2.01 -7.70
CA PHE A 66 -3.32 -2.87 -8.79
C PHE A 66 -1.95 -2.39 -9.26
N CYS A 67 -0.99 -3.31 -9.31
CA CYS A 67 0.39 -3.03 -9.63
C CYS A 67 0.79 -3.66 -10.97
N ALA A 68 1.78 -3.05 -11.63
CA ALA A 68 2.25 -3.46 -12.95
C ALA A 68 2.96 -4.82 -12.98
N ASP A 69 3.50 -5.24 -11.84
CA ASP A 69 4.09 -6.55 -11.57
C ASP A 69 3.01 -7.64 -11.35
N SER A 70 1.77 -7.37 -11.75
CA SER A 70 0.61 -8.23 -11.56
C SER A 70 0.24 -8.48 -10.10
N HIS A 71 0.71 -7.69 -9.14
CA HIS A 71 0.22 -7.79 -7.77
C HIS A 71 -1.06 -6.97 -7.54
N CYS A 72 -1.98 -7.54 -6.77
CA CYS A 72 -3.16 -6.87 -6.23
C CYS A 72 -3.07 -6.88 -4.70
N TYR A 73 -3.23 -5.71 -4.10
CA TYR A 73 -3.23 -5.53 -2.65
C TYR A 73 -4.58 -5.00 -2.20
N ALA A 74 -5.12 -5.57 -1.14
CA ALA A 74 -6.31 -5.04 -0.48
C ALA A 74 -5.98 -4.53 0.92
N PHE A 75 -6.57 -3.39 1.27
CA PHE A 75 -6.40 -2.74 2.55
C PHE A 75 -7.75 -2.47 3.21
N ASP A 76 -7.80 -2.66 4.52
CA ASP A 76 -8.95 -2.26 5.31
C ASP A 76 -9.01 -0.73 5.42
N ALA A 77 -10.05 -0.12 4.82
CA ALA A 77 -10.23 1.33 4.87
C ALA A 77 -10.68 1.81 6.26
N LYS A 78 -11.34 0.95 7.05
CA LYS A 78 -11.82 1.28 8.39
C LYS A 78 -10.70 1.27 9.43
N CYS A 79 -9.65 0.47 9.25
CA CYS A 79 -8.62 0.22 10.27
C CYS A 79 -8.13 1.52 10.93
N THR A 80 -8.67 1.80 12.12
CA THR A 80 -8.18 2.79 13.06
C THR A 80 -7.56 1.97 14.17
N ASN A 81 -6.25 1.70 14.11
CA ASN A 81 -5.60 1.12 15.27
C ASN A 81 -5.81 2.11 16.43
N SER A 82 -6.59 1.68 17.43
CA SER A 82 -6.52 2.28 18.77
C SER A 82 -5.06 2.19 19.19
N ILE A 83 -4.39 3.35 19.28
CA ILE A 83 -2.98 3.42 19.62
C ILE A 83 -2.83 2.97 21.09
N GLU A 84 -2.59 1.69 21.31
CA GLU A 84 -1.83 1.24 22.48
C GLU A 84 -0.35 1.32 22.10
N HIS A 85 0.34 2.27 22.73
CA HIS A 85 1.78 2.42 22.65
C HIS A 85 2.48 1.13 23.11
N ARG A 86 3.06 0.36 22.17
CA ARG A 86 4.18 -0.53 22.47
C ARG A 86 5.28 -0.39 21.44
N SER A 87 6.22 0.47 21.80
CA SER A 87 7.55 0.56 21.18
C SER A 87 8.30 -0.73 21.48
N HIS A 88 8.59 -1.54 20.47
CA HIS A 88 9.63 -2.56 20.55
C HIS A 88 10.62 -2.35 19.41
N ASN A 89 11.81 -1.88 19.80
CA ASN A 89 12.97 -1.77 18.94
C ASN A 89 13.52 -3.16 18.64
N THR A 90 13.71 -3.48 17.36
CA THR A 90 14.69 -4.47 16.92
C THR A 90 15.44 -3.97 15.69
N THR A 91 16.76 -3.91 15.85
CA THR A 91 17.76 -3.51 14.86
C THR A 91 17.95 -4.60 13.81
N SER A 92 17.89 -4.23 12.53
CA SER A 92 18.54 -4.97 11.45
C SER A 92 18.99 -4.00 10.36
N THR A 93 20.30 -4.01 10.13
CA THR A 93 21.05 -3.23 9.16
C THR A 93 20.88 -3.77 7.76
N LYS A 94 20.27 -2.98 6.88
CA LYS A 94 20.57 -2.85 5.43
C LYS A 94 19.97 -1.53 4.94
N ALA A 95 20.69 -0.88 4.01
CA ALA A 95 20.57 0.53 3.65
C ALA A 95 19.12 0.99 3.51
N SER A 96 18.68 1.83 4.45
CA SER A 96 17.33 2.36 4.50
C SER A 96 17.40 3.88 4.43
N ILE A 97 16.63 4.41 3.49
CA ILE A 97 16.14 5.80 3.43
C ILE A 97 15.87 6.30 4.87
N PRO A 98 16.23 7.56 5.23
CA PRO A 98 16.19 8.02 6.62
C PRO A 98 14.86 7.69 7.31
N ARG A 99 14.94 6.81 8.32
CA ARG A 99 13.82 6.29 9.13
C ARG A 99 13.12 7.35 10.00
N GLU A 100 13.47 8.63 9.86
CA GLU A 100 13.12 9.70 10.80
C GLU A 100 11.71 10.31 10.61
N LYS A 101 10.88 9.79 9.69
CA LYS A 101 9.47 10.21 9.53
C LYS A 101 8.45 9.08 9.68
N LEU A 102 8.85 7.94 10.26
CA LEU A 102 8.00 6.74 10.33
C LEU A 102 6.78 6.88 11.26
N SER A 103 6.65 7.97 12.03
CA SER A 103 5.62 8.15 13.07
C SER A 103 4.47 9.12 12.73
N GLN A 104 4.39 9.67 11.52
CA GLN A 104 3.47 10.79 11.26
C GLN A 104 2.05 10.39 10.80
N TYR A 105 1.84 9.17 10.34
CA TYR A 105 0.56 8.70 9.78
C TYR A 105 0.22 7.29 10.25
N LEU A 106 -1.08 6.98 10.30
CA LEU A 106 -1.57 5.67 10.71
C LEU A 106 -1.19 4.60 9.68
N PRO A 107 -0.80 3.38 10.10
CA PRO A 107 -0.55 2.32 9.15
C PRO A 107 -1.87 1.93 8.46
N LEU A 108 -1.82 1.83 7.13
CA LEU A 108 -2.91 1.27 6.34
C LEU A 108 -2.71 -0.26 6.29
N LYS A 109 -3.57 -0.99 7.00
CA LYS A 109 -3.45 -2.44 7.19
C LYS A 109 -3.81 -3.19 5.90
N MET A 110 -2.84 -3.93 5.37
CA MET A 110 -3.08 -4.89 4.29
C MET A 110 -3.87 -6.07 4.85
N VAL A 111 -4.95 -6.45 4.17
CA VAL A 111 -5.82 -7.59 4.53
C VAL A 111 -5.79 -8.70 3.51
N HIS A 112 -5.37 -8.40 2.27
CA HIS A 112 -5.20 -9.39 1.23
C HIS A 112 -4.07 -8.99 0.28
N HIS A 113 -3.37 -9.99 -0.25
CA HIS A 113 -2.35 -9.84 -1.29
C HIS A 113 -2.44 -11.03 -2.23
N GLN A 114 -2.52 -10.75 -3.52
CA GLN A 114 -2.63 -11.77 -4.55
C GLN A 114 -1.71 -11.42 -5.73
N LEU A 115 -0.99 -12.42 -6.23
CA LEU A 115 -0.38 -12.35 -7.56
C LEU A 115 -1.45 -12.72 -8.59
N LEU A 116 -1.79 -11.79 -9.47
CA LEU A 116 -2.72 -12.00 -10.57
C LEU A 116 -2.02 -12.78 -11.67
N ALA A 117 -2.68 -13.80 -12.20
CA ALA A 117 -2.22 -14.43 -13.43
C ALA A 117 -2.45 -13.46 -14.62
N TYR A 118 -1.57 -13.49 -15.63
CA TYR A 118 -1.72 -12.71 -16.88
C TYR A 118 -3.08 -12.91 -17.57
N ASN A 119 -3.75 -14.04 -17.27
CA ASN A 119 -5.07 -14.42 -17.79
C ASN A 119 -6.17 -14.44 -16.71
N ALA A 120 -5.93 -13.84 -15.53
CA ALA A 120 -6.87 -13.86 -14.43
C ALA A 120 -8.15 -13.10 -14.83
N LYS A 121 -9.18 -13.86 -15.22
CA LYS A 121 -10.55 -13.33 -15.36
C LYS A 121 -11.22 -13.17 -14.00
N ASP A 122 -10.67 -13.80 -12.95
CA ASP A 122 -11.27 -13.90 -11.63
C ASP A 122 -10.25 -13.50 -10.54
N ILE A 123 -10.48 -12.35 -9.90
CA ILE A 123 -9.86 -12.03 -8.60
C ILE A 123 -10.68 -12.82 -7.56
N GLN A 124 -10.16 -13.96 -7.11
CA GLN A 124 -10.79 -14.72 -6.02
C GLN A 124 -10.29 -14.21 -4.68
N ILE A 125 -11.11 -13.38 -4.03
CA ILE A 125 -10.94 -13.04 -2.62
C ILE A 125 -11.49 -14.23 -1.82
N ILE A 126 -10.60 -15.15 -1.42
CA ILE A 126 -10.98 -16.31 -0.61
C ILE A 126 -11.14 -15.85 0.84
N GLU A 127 -12.34 -16.02 1.39
CA GLU A 127 -12.60 -15.78 2.80
C GLU A 127 -12.12 -16.99 3.61
N SER A 128 -11.17 -16.75 4.52
CA SER A 128 -10.70 -17.73 5.51
C SER A 128 -11.63 -17.81 6.71
#